data_AF-A0A919H6B9-F1
#
_entry.id   AF-A0A919H6B9-F1
#
_cell.length_a   1.000
_cell.length_b   1.000
_cell.length_c   1.000
_cell.angle_alpha   90.00
_cell.angle_beta   90.00
_cell.angle_gamma   90.00
#
_symmetry.space_group_name_H-M   'P 1'
#
loop_
_entity.id
_entity.type
_entity.pdbx_description
1 polymer ?
#
loop_
_entity_poly.entity_id
_entity_poly.type
_entity_poly.pdbx_seq_one_letter_code
_entity_poly.pdbx_strand_id
1 'polypeptide(L)'
;MRWSAGWHGGARPDQRPIGGRAVPGLETTWTCGWPAARVRAGGDGRSALAVIGECGAEWQLRNALPVVQAKDWRALTRWPGSYLVVARIGGTLAVIGDLAGQHPVFFRTDAAGTWWATAASALAALDGAPVDVTALAAHLAFGQPDVLATRSLFRDVRRVPGGHLLLIGRDGAAVQRYEPVRYPPADLRQQARVVRAALTEAVAARIDERPISADRRAAHQRGSRGAGLHHARLPGCSARHGGRGNVRRRAPA
;
A
#
# COMPACT_ATOMS: atom_id res chain seq x y z
N MET A 1 7.87 -5.83 11.66
CA MET A 1 6.92 -5.45 10.58
C MET A 1 6.98 -3.96 10.34
N ARG A 2 6.69 -3.49 9.11
CA ARG A 2 6.64 -2.07 8.75
C ARG A 2 5.20 -1.59 8.75
N TRP A 3 4.90 -0.52 9.46
CA TRP A 3 3.56 0.08 9.47
C TRP A 3 3.62 1.56 9.86
N SER A 4 2.51 2.26 9.63
CA SER A 4 2.35 3.67 9.95
C SER A 4 1.00 3.88 10.63
N ALA A 5 0.91 4.90 11.48
CA ALA A 5 -0.33 5.28 12.10
C ALA A 5 -0.34 6.78 12.40
N GLY A 6 -1.51 7.31 12.65
CA GLY A 6 -1.65 8.68 13.08
C GLY A 6 -2.98 8.96 13.73
N TRP A 7 -3.02 10.16 14.31
CA TRP A 7 -4.18 10.71 14.98
C TRP A 7 -4.56 12.06 14.38
N HIS A 8 -5.87 12.30 14.31
CA HIS A 8 -6.41 13.61 14.00
C HIS A 8 -7.66 13.85 14.87
N GLY A 9 -7.62 14.88 15.72
CA GLY A 9 -8.63 15.17 16.71
C GLY A 9 -8.34 16.45 17.48
N GLY A 10 -9.22 16.80 18.43
CA GLY A 10 -9.17 18.08 19.15
C GLY A 10 -7.97 18.24 20.08
N ALA A 11 -7.60 17.19 20.80
CA ALA A 11 -6.40 17.13 21.63
C ALA A 11 -5.36 16.19 21.01
N ARG A 12 -4.08 16.43 21.30
CA ARG A 12 -3.04 15.42 21.00
C ARG A 12 -3.30 14.19 21.86
N PRO A 13 -3.07 12.99 21.31
CA PRO A 13 -3.24 11.78 22.09
C PRO A 13 -2.05 11.60 23.02
N ASP A 14 -2.30 11.10 24.23
CA ASP A 14 -1.23 10.67 25.13
C ASP A 14 -0.60 9.35 24.68
N GLN A 15 -1.29 8.63 23.81
CA GLN A 15 -0.86 7.35 23.25
C GLN A 15 -0.04 7.58 21.97
N ARG A 16 1.04 6.81 21.82
CA ARG A 16 1.83 6.73 20.59
C ARG A 16 2.38 5.31 20.41
N PRO A 17 2.67 4.88 19.17
CA PRO A 17 3.31 3.58 18.94
C PRO A 17 4.66 3.47 19.65
N ILE A 18 4.88 2.35 20.33
CA ILE A 18 6.18 2.03 20.94
C ILE A 18 7.23 1.92 19.83
N GLY A 19 8.33 2.67 19.96
CA GLY A 19 9.38 2.74 18.94
C GLY A 19 8.97 3.43 17.63
N GLY A 20 7.81 4.09 17.60
CA GLY A 20 7.35 4.89 16.47
C GLY A 20 8.15 6.17 16.31
N ARG A 21 8.61 6.45 15.08
CA ARG A 21 9.27 7.72 14.73
C ARG A 21 8.24 8.67 14.15
N ALA A 22 8.14 9.88 14.72
CA ALA A 22 7.29 10.93 14.19
C ALA A 22 7.72 11.32 12.77
N VAL A 23 6.75 11.69 11.94
CA VAL A 23 6.97 12.15 10.58
C VAL A 23 7.11 13.68 10.59
N PRO A 24 8.24 14.25 10.13
CA PRO A 24 8.46 15.69 10.16
C PRO A 24 7.33 16.47 9.47
N GLY A 25 6.79 17.49 10.15
CA GLY A 25 5.70 18.32 9.62
C GLY A 25 4.31 17.69 9.77
N LEU A 26 4.22 16.44 10.22
CA LEU A 26 3.00 15.70 10.55
C LEU A 26 3.18 15.04 11.93
N GLU A 27 3.29 15.85 12.97
CA GLU A 27 3.73 15.41 14.31
C GLU A 27 2.82 14.37 14.99
N THR A 28 1.57 14.23 14.54
CA THR A 28 0.64 13.18 14.98
C THR A 28 0.61 11.98 14.04
N THR A 29 1.64 11.81 13.21
CA THR A 29 1.86 10.66 12.33
C THR A 29 3.17 10.00 12.69
N TRP A 30 3.14 8.67 12.82
CA TRP A 30 4.28 7.85 13.21
C TRP A 30 4.52 6.71 12.21
N THR A 31 5.78 6.34 12.09
CA THR A 31 6.23 5.17 11.32
C THR A 31 6.98 4.20 12.22
N CYS A 32 6.71 2.90 12.05
CA CYS A 32 7.32 1.81 12.81
C CYS A 32 8.02 0.85 11.84
N GLY A 33 9.31 0.60 12.07
CA GLY A 33 10.11 -0.34 11.26
C GLY A 33 10.47 0.14 9.85
N TRP A 34 10.04 1.34 9.45
CA TRP A 34 10.40 1.95 8.15
C TRP A 34 11.84 2.50 8.17
N PRO A 35 12.66 2.24 7.14
CA PRO A 35 13.92 2.94 6.95
C PRO A 35 13.69 4.43 6.71
N ALA A 36 14.53 5.30 7.29
CA ALA A 36 14.39 6.75 7.17
C ALA A 36 14.37 7.22 5.70
N ALA A 37 15.17 6.60 4.84
CA ALA A 37 15.20 6.91 3.40
C ALA A 37 13.87 6.63 2.67
N ARG A 38 12.99 5.80 3.24
CA ARG A 38 11.66 5.46 2.70
C ARG A 38 10.53 6.30 3.31
N VAL A 39 10.87 7.29 4.15
CA VAL A 39 9.93 8.23 4.75
C VAL A 39 10.36 9.63 4.34
N ARG A 40 9.65 10.22 3.38
CA ARG A 40 9.96 11.55 2.87
C ARG A 40 8.80 12.48 3.19
N ALA A 41 9.08 13.56 3.90
CA ALA A 41 8.08 14.52 4.32
C ALA A 41 8.55 15.96 4.09
N GLY A 42 7.59 16.87 3.91
CA GLY A 42 7.82 18.30 3.74
C GLY A 42 6.54 19.09 3.97
N GLY A 43 6.68 20.40 4.22
CA GLY A 43 5.55 21.28 4.45
C GLY A 43 5.96 22.73 4.63
N ASP A 44 4.98 23.62 4.51
CA ASP A 44 5.10 25.08 4.63
C ASP A 44 4.27 25.64 5.80
N GLY A 45 4.00 24.81 6.80
CA GLY A 45 3.12 25.11 7.93
C GLY A 45 1.63 24.95 7.58
N ARG A 46 1.18 25.59 6.51
CA ARG A 46 -0.23 25.55 6.04
C ARG A 46 -0.60 24.20 5.43
N SER A 47 0.33 23.63 4.69
CA SER A 47 0.23 22.33 4.04
C SER A 47 1.41 21.44 4.41
N ALA A 48 1.18 20.15 4.50
CA ALA A 48 2.22 19.16 4.72
C ALA A 48 1.92 17.91 3.91
N LEU A 49 2.97 17.19 3.54
CA LEU A 49 2.90 15.95 2.79
C LEU A 49 3.96 15.00 3.30
N ALA A 50 3.59 13.74 3.48
CA ALA A 50 4.51 12.64 3.65
C ALA A 50 4.19 11.51 2.67
N VAL A 51 5.26 10.93 2.17
CA VAL A 51 5.26 9.72 1.35
C VAL A 51 6.07 8.65 2.07
N ILE A 52 5.43 7.53 2.34
CA ILE A 52 6.02 6.43 3.10
C ILE A 52 5.98 5.17 2.24
N GLY A 53 7.15 4.64 1.88
CA GLY A 53 7.26 3.45 1.04
C GLY A 53 8.22 3.61 -0.13
N GLU A 54 8.02 2.77 -1.13
CA GLU A 54 8.82 2.72 -2.35
C GLU A 54 8.21 3.69 -3.36
N CYS A 55 8.70 4.92 -3.42
CA CYS A 55 8.21 5.96 -4.32
C CYS A 55 9.35 6.52 -5.18
N GLY A 56 9.19 6.45 -6.50
CA GLY A 56 10.15 6.93 -7.50
C GLY A 56 9.99 8.42 -7.86
N ALA A 57 9.10 9.16 -7.20
CA ALA A 57 8.95 10.59 -7.43
C ALA A 57 10.06 11.36 -6.70
N GLU A 58 10.94 12.06 -7.38
CA GLU A 58 11.98 12.87 -6.73
C GLU A 58 11.60 14.35 -6.69
N TRP A 59 11.59 15.00 -7.86
CA TRP A 59 11.28 16.41 -8.05
C TRP A 59 9.79 16.70 -7.82
N GLN A 60 8.91 15.74 -8.13
CA GLN A 60 7.47 15.87 -7.94
C GLN A 60 7.16 16.08 -6.45
N LEU A 61 7.86 15.39 -5.54
CA LEU A 61 7.61 15.54 -4.11
C LEU A 61 7.94 16.96 -3.62
N ARG A 62 9.00 17.56 -4.14
CA ARG A 62 9.39 18.94 -3.81
C ARG A 62 8.34 19.96 -4.26
N ASN A 63 7.58 19.63 -5.31
CA ASN A 63 6.54 20.48 -5.90
C ASN A 63 5.12 19.97 -5.64
N ALA A 64 4.92 19.06 -4.68
CA ALA A 64 3.62 18.45 -4.43
C ALA A 64 2.73 19.27 -3.49
N LEU A 65 3.25 20.28 -2.79
CA LEU A 65 2.44 21.11 -1.89
C LEU A 65 1.31 21.86 -2.63
N PRO A 66 1.51 22.48 -3.81
CA PRO A 66 0.42 23.02 -4.61
C PRO A 66 -0.67 21.99 -4.94
N VAL A 67 -0.30 20.74 -5.19
CA VAL A 67 -1.25 19.64 -5.46
C VAL A 67 -2.08 19.33 -4.21
N VAL A 68 -1.45 19.31 -3.03
CA VAL A 68 -2.14 19.17 -1.73
C VAL A 68 -3.09 20.34 -1.47
N GLN A 69 -2.66 21.56 -1.78
CA GLN A 69 -3.48 22.77 -1.61
C GLN A 69 -4.70 22.78 -2.55
N ALA A 70 -4.52 22.32 -3.78
CA ALA A 70 -5.61 22.11 -4.75
C ALA A 70 -6.50 20.90 -4.43
N LYS A 71 -6.12 20.07 -3.44
CA LYS A 71 -6.80 18.82 -3.08
C LYS A 71 -6.89 17.83 -4.24
N ASP A 72 -5.94 17.86 -5.17
CA ASP A 72 -5.85 16.88 -6.26
C ASP A 72 -5.18 15.60 -5.75
N TRP A 73 -5.95 14.84 -4.96
CA TRP A 73 -5.49 13.62 -4.30
C TRP A 73 -5.04 12.56 -5.30
N ARG A 74 -5.68 12.50 -6.47
CA ARG A 74 -5.33 11.53 -7.51
C ARG A 74 -3.96 11.82 -8.09
N ALA A 75 -3.57 13.07 -8.29
CA ALA A 75 -2.22 13.38 -8.77
C ALA A 75 -1.11 12.87 -7.82
N LEU A 76 -1.38 12.82 -6.50
CA LEU A 76 -0.43 12.29 -5.51
C LEU A 76 -0.26 10.76 -5.57
N THR A 77 -1.16 10.04 -6.23
CA THR A 77 -1.11 8.57 -6.35
C THR A 77 -0.60 8.09 -7.71
N ARG A 78 -0.17 9.01 -8.60
CA ARG A 78 0.30 8.68 -9.96
C ARG A 78 1.80 8.51 -10.08
N TRP A 79 2.55 8.58 -8.97
CA TRP A 79 3.99 8.37 -9.02
C TRP A 79 4.33 6.88 -9.11
N PRO A 80 5.43 6.51 -9.78
CA PRO A 80 5.86 5.12 -9.83
C PRO A 80 6.18 4.61 -8.43
N GLY A 81 5.60 3.48 -8.02
CA GLY A 81 5.89 2.93 -6.70
C GLY A 81 4.75 2.18 -6.03
N SER A 82 4.95 1.91 -4.74
CA SER A 82 3.93 1.47 -3.79
C SER A 82 4.22 2.17 -2.47
N TYR A 83 3.36 3.11 -2.13
CA TYR A 83 3.58 4.04 -1.04
C TYR A 83 2.25 4.51 -0.44
N LEU A 84 2.30 4.88 0.83
CA LEU A 84 1.27 5.62 1.55
C LEU A 84 1.51 7.11 1.35
N VAL A 85 0.43 7.87 1.12
CA VAL A 85 0.43 9.34 1.15
C VAL A 85 -0.34 9.81 2.38
N VAL A 86 0.28 10.71 3.15
CA VAL A 86 -0.40 11.46 4.21
C VAL A 86 -0.25 12.94 3.89
N ALA A 87 -1.36 13.63 3.66
CA ALA A 87 -1.35 15.05 3.32
C ALA A 87 -2.21 15.84 4.31
N ARG A 88 -1.74 17.00 4.74
CA ARG A 88 -2.49 17.95 5.55
C ARG A 88 -2.66 19.25 4.77
N ILE A 89 -3.87 19.81 4.82
CA ILE A 89 -4.16 21.16 4.35
C ILE A 89 -5.08 21.83 5.38
N GLY A 90 -4.57 22.85 6.07
CA GLY A 90 -5.29 23.46 7.20
C GLY A 90 -5.66 22.43 8.26
N GLY A 91 -6.95 22.33 8.59
CA GLY A 91 -7.50 21.36 9.55
C GLY A 91 -7.97 20.04 8.93
N THR A 92 -7.59 19.72 7.70
CA THR A 92 -7.97 18.46 7.04
C THR A 92 -6.75 17.58 6.82
N LEU A 93 -6.86 16.30 7.18
CA LEU A 93 -5.88 15.25 6.90
C LEU A 93 -6.44 14.29 5.84
N ALA A 94 -5.66 14.02 4.81
CA ALA A 94 -5.91 12.98 3.82
C ALA A 94 -4.90 11.85 4.02
N VAL A 95 -5.39 10.61 4.10
CA VAL A 95 -4.57 9.40 4.18
C VAL A 95 -4.96 8.49 3.02
N ILE A 96 -4.00 8.21 2.14
CA ILE A 96 -4.22 7.55 0.86
C ILE A 96 -3.28 6.35 0.75
N GLY A 97 -3.86 5.16 0.81
CA GLY A 97 -3.14 3.91 0.51
C GLY A 97 -2.95 3.73 -1.00
N ASP A 98 -2.07 2.83 -1.39
CA ASP A 98 -1.89 2.49 -2.80
C ASP A 98 -3.08 1.67 -3.34
N LEU A 99 -3.29 1.76 -4.66
CA LEU A 99 -4.37 1.05 -5.35
C LEU A 99 -4.29 -0.47 -5.21
N ALA A 100 -3.08 -1.03 -5.08
CA ALA A 100 -2.89 -2.48 -4.96
C ALA A 100 -3.05 -3.00 -3.53
N GLY A 101 -3.29 -2.11 -2.56
CA GLY A 101 -3.53 -2.47 -1.16
C GLY A 101 -2.30 -2.98 -0.40
N GLN A 102 -1.09 -2.66 -0.87
CA GLN A 102 0.17 -2.99 -0.16
C GLN A 102 0.36 -2.14 1.10
N HIS A 103 -0.19 -0.94 1.08
CA HIS A 103 -0.33 0.02 2.17
C HIS A 103 -1.82 0.21 2.44
N PRO A 104 -2.50 -0.81 3.00
CA PRO A 104 -3.91 -0.69 3.36
C PRO A 104 -4.07 0.44 4.37
N VAL A 105 -5.22 1.11 4.38
CA VAL A 105 -5.55 2.12 5.39
C VAL A 105 -6.75 1.65 6.20
N PHE A 106 -6.59 1.64 7.51
CA PHE A 106 -7.65 1.36 8.47
C PHE A 106 -7.87 2.59 9.34
N PHE A 107 -9.07 2.74 9.87
CA PHE A 107 -9.40 3.81 10.80
C PHE A 107 -10.47 3.41 11.79
N ARG A 108 -10.50 4.14 12.89
CA ARG A 108 -11.56 4.11 13.90
C ARG A 108 -11.75 5.52 14.44
N THR A 109 -12.97 5.84 14.82
CA THR A 109 -13.36 7.17 15.29
C THR A 109 -14.05 7.04 16.63
N ASP A 110 -13.70 7.94 17.55
CA ASP A 110 -14.37 8.12 18.84
C ASP A 110 -14.73 9.61 19.03
N ALA A 111 -15.19 9.98 20.22
CA ALA A 111 -15.58 11.36 20.53
C ALA A 111 -14.39 12.34 20.52
N ALA A 112 -13.16 11.89 20.73
CA ALA A 112 -11.98 12.74 20.78
C ALA A 112 -11.37 12.97 19.38
N GLY A 113 -11.57 12.04 18.44
CA GLY A 113 -11.05 12.14 17.09
C GLY A 113 -10.97 10.81 16.35
N THR A 114 -10.08 10.74 15.37
CA THR A 114 -9.91 9.57 14.50
C THR A 114 -8.47 9.09 14.52
N TRP A 115 -8.31 7.81 14.81
CA TRP A 115 -7.08 7.06 14.61
C TRP A 115 -7.10 6.41 13.23
N TRP A 116 -5.95 6.41 12.57
CA TRP A 116 -5.72 5.63 11.36
C TRP A 116 -4.42 4.84 11.46
N ALA A 117 -4.35 3.71 10.76
CA ALA A 117 -3.13 2.91 10.67
C ALA A 117 -3.08 2.09 9.39
N THR A 118 -1.88 1.67 8.99
CA THR A 118 -1.69 0.66 7.94
C THR A 118 -1.69 -0.77 8.46
N ALA A 119 -1.96 -0.96 9.74
CA ALA A 119 -2.14 -2.25 10.38
C ALA A 119 -3.41 -2.20 11.25
N ALA A 120 -4.42 -2.98 10.92
CA ALA A 120 -5.69 -3.01 11.68
C ALA A 120 -5.47 -3.44 13.14
N SER A 121 -4.53 -4.34 13.38
CA SER A 121 -4.15 -4.79 14.73
C SER A 121 -3.60 -3.66 15.60
N ALA A 122 -2.93 -2.67 15.01
CA ALA A 122 -2.44 -1.51 15.76
C ALA A 122 -3.60 -0.65 16.31
N LEU A 123 -4.70 -0.56 15.57
CA LEU A 123 -5.90 0.15 16.02
C LEU A 123 -6.72 -0.67 17.02
N ALA A 124 -6.76 -1.98 16.86
CA ALA A 124 -7.40 -2.87 17.81
C ALA A 124 -6.67 -2.87 19.16
N ALA A 125 -5.34 -2.72 19.16
CA ALA A 125 -4.53 -2.68 20.37
C ALA A 125 -4.76 -1.44 21.26
N LEU A 126 -5.45 -0.40 20.76
CA LEU A 126 -5.74 0.82 21.54
C LEU A 126 -6.68 0.54 22.72
N ASP A 127 -7.62 -0.40 22.55
CA ASP A 127 -8.64 -0.76 23.56
C ASP A 127 -8.92 -2.27 23.64
N GLY A 128 -8.19 -3.09 22.90
CA GLY A 128 -8.43 -4.53 22.83
C GLY A 128 -9.65 -4.91 21.97
N ALA A 129 -9.95 -4.14 20.91
CA ALA A 129 -11.09 -4.41 20.04
C ALA A 129 -11.15 -5.90 19.60
N PRO A 130 -12.30 -6.57 19.79
CA PRO A 130 -12.41 -8.00 19.53
C PRO A 130 -12.36 -8.31 18.03
N VAL A 131 -12.01 -9.55 17.71
CA VAL A 131 -12.05 -10.06 16.33
C VAL A 131 -13.50 -10.09 15.82
N ASP A 132 -13.73 -9.64 14.59
CA ASP A 132 -14.98 -9.88 13.87
C ASP A 132 -14.95 -11.30 13.29
N VAL A 133 -15.60 -12.24 13.98
CA VAL A 133 -15.67 -13.66 13.58
C VAL A 133 -16.25 -13.83 12.17
N THR A 134 -17.19 -12.97 11.75
CA THR A 134 -17.77 -13.05 10.41
C THR A 134 -16.74 -12.62 9.36
N ALA A 135 -16.04 -11.51 9.62
CA ALA A 135 -14.96 -11.06 8.75
C ALA A 135 -13.81 -12.07 8.68
N LEU A 136 -13.47 -12.71 9.80
CA LEU A 136 -12.46 -13.77 9.84
C LEU A 136 -12.89 -14.99 9.03
N ALA A 137 -14.12 -15.48 9.22
CA ALA A 137 -14.64 -16.61 8.47
C ALA A 137 -14.64 -16.32 6.95
N ALA A 138 -15.08 -15.13 6.54
CA ALA A 138 -15.03 -14.71 5.14
C ALA A 138 -13.58 -14.62 4.62
N HIS A 139 -12.65 -14.07 5.40
CA HIS A 139 -11.24 -13.99 5.03
C HIS A 139 -10.63 -15.38 4.80
N LEU A 140 -10.93 -16.34 5.68
CA LEU A 140 -10.45 -17.72 5.55
C LEU A 140 -11.11 -18.46 4.37
N ALA A 141 -12.39 -18.19 4.08
CA ALA A 141 -13.12 -18.84 3.00
C ALA A 141 -12.69 -18.34 1.60
N PHE A 142 -12.48 -17.03 1.45
CA PHE A 142 -12.26 -16.41 0.13
C PHE A 142 -10.81 -15.98 -0.12
N GLY A 143 -10.02 -15.73 0.93
CA GLY A 143 -8.63 -15.26 0.81
C GLY A 143 -8.46 -13.91 0.11
N GLN A 144 -9.54 -13.17 -0.15
CA GLN A 144 -9.52 -11.91 -0.89
C GLN A 144 -9.95 -10.73 -0.01
N PRO A 145 -9.15 -9.65 0.08
CA PRO A 145 -9.45 -8.49 0.92
C PRO A 145 -10.68 -7.70 0.46
N ASP A 146 -11.04 -7.77 -0.83
CA ASP A 146 -12.18 -7.03 -1.38
C ASP A 146 -13.53 -7.56 -0.93
N VAL A 147 -13.61 -8.85 -0.54
CA VAL A 147 -14.83 -9.45 0.02
C VAL A 147 -15.24 -8.77 1.33
N LEU A 148 -14.28 -8.24 2.08
CA LEU A 148 -14.56 -7.52 3.32
C LEU A 148 -15.00 -6.08 3.08
N ALA A 149 -14.88 -5.56 1.85
CA ALA A 149 -15.20 -4.17 1.49
C ALA A 149 -14.59 -3.16 2.48
N THR A 150 -15.43 -2.55 3.32
CA THR A 150 -15.03 -1.56 4.34
C THR A 150 -14.79 -2.16 5.73
N ARG A 151 -14.94 -3.47 5.90
CA ARG A 151 -14.70 -4.18 7.17
C ARG A 151 -13.22 -4.55 7.31
N SER A 152 -12.77 -4.68 8.55
CA SER A 152 -11.48 -5.29 8.90
C SER A 152 -11.71 -6.60 9.66
N LEU A 153 -10.62 -7.26 10.09
CA LEU A 153 -10.70 -8.45 10.95
C LEU A 153 -11.09 -8.13 12.40
N PHE A 154 -11.15 -6.85 12.78
CA PHE A 154 -11.49 -6.39 14.13
C PHE A 154 -12.78 -5.57 14.09
N ARG A 155 -13.60 -5.71 15.15
CA ARG A 155 -14.76 -4.85 15.35
C ARG A 155 -14.31 -3.41 15.55
N ASP A 156 -15.16 -2.46 15.16
CA ASP A 156 -14.95 -1.01 15.27
C ASP A 156 -13.75 -0.44 14.50
N VAL A 157 -12.99 -1.29 13.81
CA VAL A 157 -11.92 -0.91 12.89
C VAL A 157 -12.42 -1.07 11.46
N ARG A 158 -12.50 0.05 10.74
CA ARG A 158 -12.94 0.11 9.34
C ARG A 158 -11.75 0.14 8.40
N ARG A 159 -11.92 -0.41 7.20
CA ARG A 159 -10.95 -0.38 6.10
C ARG A 159 -11.36 0.65 5.06
N VAL A 160 -10.38 1.37 4.53
CA VAL A 160 -10.51 2.20 3.32
C VAL A 160 -10.38 1.28 2.10
N PRO A 161 -11.40 1.20 1.21
CA PRO A 161 -11.29 0.40 -0.01
C PRO A 161 -10.25 0.95 -0.99
N GLY A 162 -9.73 0.10 -1.88
CA GLY A 162 -8.86 0.55 -2.97
C GLY A 162 -9.53 1.64 -3.82
N GLY A 163 -8.74 2.61 -4.31
CA GLY A 163 -9.24 3.77 -5.06
C GLY A 163 -9.98 4.81 -4.20
N HIS A 164 -9.97 4.66 -2.88
CA HIS A 164 -10.53 5.61 -1.93
C HIS A 164 -9.42 6.15 -1.00
N LEU A 165 -9.67 7.31 -0.42
CA LEU A 165 -8.88 7.91 0.63
C LEU A 165 -9.72 8.10 1.89
N LEU A 166 -9.03 8.20 3.03
CA LEU A 166 -9.60 8.68 4.27
C LEU A 166 -9.35 10.19 4.36
N LEU A 167 -10.41 10.98 4.45
CA LEU A 167 -10.37 12.37 4.86
C LEU A 167 -10.81 12.49 6.31
N ILE A 168 -10.05 13.21 7.12
CA ILE A 168 -10.39 13.54 8.49
C ILE A 168 -10.38 15.05 8.63
N GLY A 169 -11.49 15.63 9.08
CA GLY A 169 -11.61 17.07 9.31
C GLY A 169 -12.53 17.38 10.47
N ARG A 170 -13.10 18.59 10.49
CA ARG A 170 -14.02 19.03 11.56
C ARG A 170 -15.28 18.18 11.66
N ASP A 171 -15.79 17.72 10.52
CA ASP A 171 -17.01 16.89 10.45
C ASP A 171 -16.74 15.40 10.73
N GLY A 172 -15.53 15.06 11.15
CA GLY A 172 -15.09 13.70 11.41
C GLY A 172 -14.41 13.03 10.21
N ALA A 173 -14.48 11.70 10.18
CA ALA A 173 -13.84 10.86 9.17
C ALA A 173 -14.79 10.51 8.02
N ALA A 174 -14.36 10.76 6.79
CA ALA A 174 -15.07 10.42 5.57
C ALA A 174 -14.18 9.59 4.64
N VAL A 175 -14.75 8.54 4.04
CA VAL A 175 -14.08 7.77 2.99
C VAL A 175 -14.57 8.30 1.64
N GLN A 176 -13.64 8.80 0.82
CA GLN A 176 -13.96 9.39 -0.48
C GLN A 176 -13.21 8.69 -1.61
N ARG A 177 -13.86 8.51 -2.74
CA ARG A 177 -13.24 7.94 -3.94
C ARG A 177 -12.38 9.00 -4.63
N TYR A 178 -11.14 8.65 -4.98
CA TYR A 178 -10.29 9.49 -5.83
C TYR A 178 -10.04 8.88 -7.22
N GLU A 179 -10.14 7.55 -7.35
CA GLU A 179 -9.92 6.86 -8.61
C GLU A 179 -11.26 6.60 -9.33
N PRO A 180 -11.42 6.91 -10.63
CA PRO A 180 -12.63 6.64 -11.38
C PRO A 180 -12.98 5.16 -11.45
N VAL A 181 -14.29 4.88 -11.47
CA VAL A 181 -14.84 3.52 -11.59
C VAL A 181 -14.72 2.96 -13.00
N ARG A 182 -14.72 3.85 -14.00
CA ARG A 182 -14.72 3.47 -15.42
C ARG A 182 -13.57 4.18 -16.12
N TYR A 183 -12.76 3.40 -16.78
CA TYR A 183 -11.78 3.91 -17.73
C TYR A 183 -12.41 3.91 -19.13
N PRO A 184 -12.14 4.91 -19.96
CA PRO A 184 -12.56 4.89 -21.35
C PRO A 184 -11.94 3.67 -22.05
N PRO A 185 -12.64 3.06 -23.02
CA PRO A 185 -12.05 2.02 -23.86
C PRO A 185 -10.76 2.52 -24.50
N ALA A 186 -9.75 1.67 -24.55
CA ALA A 186 -8.45 2.01 -25.13
C ALA A 186 -7.97 0.88 -26.03
N ASP A 187 -7.29 1.24 -27.12
CA ASP A 187 -6.72 0.25 -28.04
C ASP A 187 -5.60 -0.54 -27.36
N LEU A 188 -5.72 -1.88 -27.37
CA LEU A 188 -4.79 -2.76 -26.68
C LEU A 188 -3.37 -2.67 -27.25
N ARG A 189 -3.20 -2.50 -28.57
CA ARG A 189 -1.87 -2.45 -29.19
C ARG A 189 -1.15 -1.16 -28.82
N GLN A 190 -1.88 -0.05 -28.76
CA GLN A 190 -1.37 1.23 -28.32
C GLN A 190 -1.02 1.20 -26.82
N GLN A 191 -1.92 0.70 -25.98
CA GLN A 191 -1.71 0.68 -24.52
C GLN A 191 -0.69 -0.35 -24.06
N ALA A 192 -0.45 -1.43 -24.81
CA ALA A 192 0.58 -2.41 -24.47
C ALA A 192 1.97 -1.77 -24.32
N ARG A 193 2.30 -0.76 -25.13
CA ARG A 193 3.56 -0.02 -25.00
C ARG A 193 3.63 0.80 -23.72
N VAL A 194 2.52 1.43 -23.33
CA VAL A 194 2.39 2.21 -22.09
C VAL A 194 2.54 1.30 -20.88
N VAL A 195 1.83 0.17 -20.86
CA VAL A 195 1.93 -0.82 -19.79
C VAL A 195 3.35 -1.37 -19.67
N ARG A 196 3.99 -1.70 -20.81
CA ARG A 196 5.39 -2.15 -20.81
C ARG A 196 6.31 -1.12 -20.18
N ALA A 197 6.23 0.15 -20.60
CA ALA A 197 7.07 1.22 -20.05
C ALA A 197 6.85 1.38 -18.54
N ALA A 198 5.60 1.49 -18.10
CA ALA A 198 5.27 1.62 -16.68
C ALA A 198 5.75 0.42 -15.83
N LEU A 199 5.62 -0.80 -16.35
CA LEU A 199 6.11 -2.00 -15.67
C LEU A 199 7.64 -2.02 -15.58
N THR A 200 8.33 -1.67 -16.67
CA THR A 200 9.79 -1.57 -16.70
C THR A 200 10.30 -0.54 -15.70
N GLU A 201 9.70 0.65 -15.63
CA GLU A 201 10.04 1.69 -14.65
C GLU A 201 9.77 1.22 -13.22
N ALA A 202 8.62 0.58 -12.97
CA ALA A 202 8.26 0.08 -11.65
C ALA A 202 9.20 -1.02 -11.16
N VAL A 203 9.70 -1.88 -12.06
CA VAL A 203 10.68 -2.91 -11.76
C VAL A 203 12.05 -2.28 -11.51
N ALA A 204 12.50 -1.38 -12.39
CA ALA A 204 13.78 -0.69 -12.25
C ALA A 204 13.88 0.08 -10.92
N ALA A 205 12.79 0.72 -10.47
CA ALA A 205 12.75 1.42 -9.18
C ALA A 205 12.87 0.51 -7.95
N ARG A 206 12.70 -0.82 -8.11
CA ARG A 206 12.75 -1.81 -7.02
C ARG A 206 13.99 -2.69 -7.05
N ILE A 207 14.73 -2.70 -8.17
CA ILE A 207 15.96 -3.47 -8.32
C ILE A 207 17.13 -2.58 -7.94
N ASP A 208 17.97 -3.08 -7.04
CA ASP A 208 19.32 -2.59 -6.78
C ASP A 208 20.33 -3.70 -7.14
N GLU A 209 21.58 -3.56 -6.71
CA GLU A 209 22.62 -4.58 -6.98
C GLU A 209 22.39 -5.91 -6.24
N ARG A 210 21.34 -6.01 -5.40
CA ARG A 210 21.10 -7.21 -4.60
C ARG A 210 20.41 -8.29 -5.43
N PRO A 211 20.65 -9.58 -5.09
CA PRO A 211 19.92 -10.68 -5.71
C PRO A 211 18.41 -10.51 -5.53
N ILE A 212 17.68 -10.61 -6.63
CA ILE A 212 16.22 -10.60 -6.65
C ILE A 212 15.68 -12.02 -6.75
N SER A 213 14.60 -12.30 -6.03
CA SER A 213 13.77 -13.48 -6.24
C SER A 213 12.47 -13.08 -6.92
N ALA A 214 11.94 -13.97 -7.75
CA ALA A 214 10.62 -13.81 -8.35
C ALA A 214 9.93 -15.17 -8.38
N ASP A 215 8.66 -15.19 -7.98
CA ASP A 215 7.84 -16.39 -8.05
C ASP A 215 7.50 -16.71 -9.49
N ARG A 216 8.15 -17.73 -10.04
CA ARG A 216 7.86 -18.22 -11.39
C ARG A 216 6.80 -19.31 -11.31
N ARG A 217 5.55 -18.97 -11.65
CA ARG A 217 4.56 -19.99 -12.00
C ARG A 217 4.73 -20.35 -13.47
N ALA A 218 5.02 -21.61 -13.76
CA ALA A 218 5.02 -22.10 -15.13
C ALA A 218 3.60 -21.99 -15.69
N ALA A 219 3.38 -21.15 -16.70
CA ALA A 219 2.15 -21.20 -17.47
C ALA A 219 2.10 -22.56 -18.16
N HIS A 220 1.18 -23.42 -17.75
CA HIS A 220 0.89 -24.64 -18.49
C HIS A 220 0.15 -24.25 -19.77
N GLN A 221 0.90 -23.90 -20.82
CA GLN A 221 0.34 -23.76 -22.16
C GLN A 221 -0.06 -25.16 -22.64
N ARG A 222 -1.36 -25.48 -22.59
CA ARG A 222 -1.90 -26.59 -23.36
C ARG A 222 -1.85 -26.19 -24.84
N GLY A 223 -0.82 -26.67 -25.52
CA GLY A 223 -0.81 -26.96 -26.95
C GLY A 223 -1.09 -25.81 -27.93
N SER A 224 -0.06 -25.06 -28.28
CA SER A 224 0.10 -24.58 -29.66
C SER A 224 1.48 -25.02 -30.14
N ARG A 225 1.52 -26.08 -30.96
CA ARG A 225 2.73 -26.48 -31.68
C ARG A 225 3.09 -25.35 -32.65
N GLY A 226 4.28 -24.79 -32.50
CA GLY A 226 4.95 -24.00 -33.54
C GLY A 226 4.93 -22.49 -33.33
N ALA A 227 5.82 -21.99 -32.47
CA ALA A 227 6.52 -20.71 -32.68
C ALA A 227 7.72 -20.64 -31.72
N GLY A 228 8.92 -20.54 -32.28
CA GLY A 228 10.18 -20.55 -31.54
C GLY A 228 10.27 -19.41 -30.53
N LEU A 229 10.55 -19.77 -29.27
CA LEU A 229 10.86 -18.82 -28.20
C LEU A 229 12.35 -18.46 -28.27
N HIS A 230 12.65 -17.25 -28.77
CA HIS A 230 13.90 -16.59 -28.46
C HIS A 230 13.92 -16.23 -26.97
N HIS A 231 14.83 -16.87 -26.22
CA HIS A 231 15.07 -16.60 -24.81
C HIS A 231 15.73 -15.23 -24.62
N ALA A 232 14.98 -14.26 -24.08
CA ALA A 232 15.59 -13.13 -23.38
C ALA A 232 15.99 -13.60 -21.97
N ARG A 233 17.27 -13.89 -21.75
CA ARG A 233 17.85 -14.03 -20.41
C ARG A 233 18.04 -12.63 -19.82
N LEU A 234 17.38 -12.34 -18.69
CA LEU A 234 17.77 -11.21 -17.86
C LEU A 234 19.02 -11.62 -17.06
N PRO A 235 20.12 -10.84 -17.08
CA PRO A 235 21.29 -11.13 -16.27
C PRO A 235 20.95 -11.04 -14.76
N GLY A 236 21.43 -12.00 -13.96
CA GLY A 236 21.33 -11.98 -12.49
C GLY A 236 20.24 -12.86 -11.85
N CYS A 237 19.37 -13.50 -12.63
CA CYS A 237 18.31 -14.36 -12.09
C CYS A 237 18.80 -15.82 -11.91
N SER A 238 18.98 -16.28 -10.67
CA SER A 238 19.19 -17.71 -10.37
C SER A 238 17.84 -18.40 -10.12
N ALA A 239 17.45 -19.31 -11.01
CA ALA A 239 16.25 -20.12 -10.85
C ALA A 239 16.56 -21.37 -10.01
N ARG A 240 16.13 -21.43 -8.75
CA ARG A 240 16.18 -22.68 -7.97
C ARG A 240 15.06 -23.62 -8.43
N HIS A 241 15.43 -24.73 -9.06
CA HIS A 241 14.51 -25.83 -9.32
C HIS A 241 14.33 -26.64 -8.02
N GLY A 242 13.11 -26.72 -7.51
CA GLY A 242 12.74 -27.65 -6.45
C GLY A 242 12.77 -29.08 -6.98
N GLY A 243 13.92 -29.74 -6.85
CA GLY A 243 14.09 -31.16 -7.15
C GLY A 243 13.30 -32.02 -6.18
N ARG A 244 12.43 -32.88 -6.73
CA ARG A 244 11.64 -33.89 -6.03
C ARG A 244 12.54 -34.80 -5.18
N GLY A 245 12.03 -35.15 -3.99
CA GLY A 245 12.70 -35.97 -3.01
C GLY A 245 13.13 -37.35 -3.51
N ASN A 246 14.30 -37.77 -3.02
CA ASN A 246 14.87 -39.11 -3.17
C ASN A 246 13.92 -40.17 -2.59
N VAL A 247 13.33 -40.99 -3.46
CA VAL A 247 12.75 -42.28 -3.06
C VAL A 247 13.87 -43.31 -3.09
N ARG A 248 14.40 -43.67 -1.92
CA ARG A 248 15.26 -44.85 -1.76
C ARG A 248 14.42 -46.11 -2.01
N ARG A 249 14.68 -46.83 -3.09
CA ARG A 249 14.25 -48.23 -3.24
C ARG A 249 15.21 -49.13 -2.46
N ARG A 250 14.67 -49.88 -1.50
CA ARG A 250 15.28 -51.07 -0.89
C ARG A 250 14.66 -52.29 -1.54
N ALA A 251 15.45 -53.31 -1.89
CA ALA A 251 15.13 -54.74 -1.92
C ALA A 251 16.39 -55.53 -2.41
N PRO A 252 16.46 -56.86 -2.27
CA PRO A 252 16.65 -57.61 -1.01
C PRO A 252 17.72 -58.73 -1.13
N ALA A 253 17.90 -59.46 -0.01
CA ALA A 253 18.72 -60.65 0.25
C ALA A 253 20.23 -60.42 0.46
#